data_AF-A0A851YX83-F1
#
_entry.id   AF-A0A851YX83-F1
#
_cell.length_a   1.000
_cell.length_b   1.000
_cell.length_c   1.000
_cell.angle_alpha   90.00
_cell.angle_beta   90.00
_cell.angle_gamma   90.00
#
_symmetry.space_group_name_H-M   'P 1'
#
loop_
_entity.id
_entity.type
_entity.pdbx_description
1 polymer ?
#
loop_
_entity_poly.entity_id
_entity_poly.type
_entity_poly.pdbx_seq_one_letter_code
_entity_poly.pdbx_strand_id
1 'polypeptide(L)'
;LPQHLASLAAVAQEEARQSRQQLQAQRQEVMQLQEQLSRARQDGERWALALQRAQREALEREATRGAEQARQQELIRDMKGRLLELLREKDALWQKTEGINTPMPSPAPHNAGLCTRCRKDFHLLSRRYSCRWVQGTRGGALAWDRHGMNLTARSLGRLCQGKVCHTCSVDVGKQGRCCLLCYQQGHSQAT
;
A
#
# COMPACT_ATOMS: atom_id res chain seq x y z
N LEU A 1 -18.36 -66.18 -95.34
CA LEU A 1 -17.20 -65.27 -95.48
C LEU A 1 -17.58 -63.78 -95.54
N PRO A 2 -18.45 -63.29 -96.43
CA PRO A 2 -18.77 -61.85 -96.52
C PRO A 2 -19.52 -61.28 -95.29
N GLN A 3 -20.39 -62.07 -94.64
CA GLN A 3 -21.12 -61.63 -93.45
C GLN A 3 -20.22 -61.39 -92.23
N HIS A 4 -19.19 -62.23 -92.04
CA HIS A 4 -18.23 -62.06 -90.95
C HIS A 4 -17.33 -60.83 -91.15
N LEU A 5 -16.99 -60.48 -92.39
CA LEU A 5 -16.25 -59.25 -92.70
C LEU A 5 -17.11 -58.00 -92.42
N ALA A 6 -18.39 -58.04 -92.77
CA ALA A 6 -19.32 -56.95 -92.47
C ALA A 6 -19.53 -56.75 -90.96
N SER A 7 -19.64 -57.83 -90.18
CA SER A 7 -19.77 -57.74 -88.72
C SER A 7 -18.50 -57.18 -88.06
N LEU A 8 -17.32 -57.59 -88.53
CA LEU A 8 -16.04 -57.05 -88.03
C LEU A 8 -15.89 -55.56 -88.37
N ALA A 9 -16.30 -55.15 -89.57
CA ALA A 9 -16.29 -53.74 -89.97
C ALA A 9 -17.24 -52.87 -89.12
N ALA A 10 -18.41 -53.41 -88.75
CA ALA A 10 -19.37 -52.73 -87.89
C ALA A 10 -18.83 -52.54 -86.46
N VAL A 11 -18.20 -53.57 -85.89
CA VAL A 11 -17.55 -53.48 -84.56
C VAL A 11 -16.41 -52.46 -84.59
N ALA A 12 -15.54 -52.50 -85.60
CA ALA A 12 -14.45 -51.54 -85.73
C ALA A 12 -14.93 -50.09 -85.90
N GLN A 13 -16.05 -49.87 -86.61
CA GLN A 13 -16.67 -48.54 -86.70
C GLN A 13 -17.22 -48.07 -85.36
N GLU A 14 -17.82 -48.96 -84.60
CA GLU A 14 -18.40 -48.63 -83.31
C GLU A 14 -17.30 -48.32 -82.28
N GLU A 15 -16.24 -49.12 -82.23
CA GLU A 15 -15.05 -48.85 -81.41
C GLU A 15 -14.41 -47.50 -81.77
N ALA A 16 -14.30 -47.18 -83.07
CA ALA A 16 -13.78 -45.90 -83.52
C ALA A 16 -14.69 -44.72 -83.12
N ARG A 17 -16.02 -44.90 -83.10
CA ARG A 17 -16.98 -43.88 -82.63
C ARG A 17 -16.86 -43.69 -81.11
N GLN A 18 -16.81 -44.77 -80.35
CA GLN A 18 -16.67 -44.75 -78.89
C GLN A 18 -15.35 -44.09 -78.47
N SER A 19 -14.24 -44.46 -79.13
CA SER A 19 -12.93 -43.85 -78.88
C SER A 19 -12.94 -42.33 -79.15
N ARG A 20 -13.59 -41.88 -80.24
CA ARG A 20 -13.74 -40.45 -80.54
C ARG A 20 -14.56 -39.71 -79.49
N GLN A 21 -15.67 -40.29 -79.04
CA GLN A 21 -16.50 -39.71 -77.98
C GLN A 21 -15.72 -39.59 -76.66
N GLN A 22 -14.95 -40.62 -76.31
CA GLN A 22 -14.11 -40.60 -75.11
C GLN A 22 -13.02 -39.53 -75.18
N LEU A 23 -12.36 -39.39 -76.33
CA LEU A 23 -11.39 -38.31 -76.57
C LEU A 23 -12.03 -36.92 -76.46
N GLN A 24 -13.27 -36.75 -76.94
CA GLN A 24 -14.00 -35.49 -76.80
C GLN A 24 -14.35 -35.19 -75.33
N ALA A 25 -14.81 -36.18 -74.57
CA ALA A 25 -15.08 -36.04 -73.15
C ALA A 25 -13.82 -35.67 -72.36
N GLN A 26 -12.70 -36.37 -72.59
CA GLN A 26 -11.41 -36.06 -71.96
C GLN A 26 -10.93 -34.64 -72.30
N ARG A 27 -11.12 -34.19 -73.56
CA ARG A 27 -10.78 -32.80 -73.94
C ARG A 27 -11.61 -31.77 -73.17
N GLN A 28 -12.91 -32.03 -72.97
CA GLN A 28 -13.76 -31.14 -72.18
C GLN A 28 -13.34 -31.12 -70.72
N GLU A 29 -13.01 -32.27 -70.15
CA GLU A 29 -12.53 -32.39 -68.78
C GLU A 29 -11.21 -31.63 -68.56
N VAL A 30 -10.25 -31.76 -69.48
CA VAL A 30 -8.99 -31.00 -69.44
C VAL A 30 -9.25 -29.49 -69.46
N MET A 31 -10.17 -29.02 -70.30
CA MET A 31 -10.54 -27.60 -70.36
C MET A 31 -11.15 -27.11 -69.03
N GLN A 32 -12.01 -27.92 -68.41
CA GLN A 32 -12.62 -27.59 -67.12
C GLN A 32 -11.58 -27.55 -66.00
N LEU A 33 -10.67 -28.53 -65.94
CA LEU A 33 -9.60 -28.58 -64.96
C LEU A 33 -8.60 -27.43 -65.13
N GLN A 34 -8.28 -27.03 -66.36
CA GLN A 34 -7.43 -25.87 -66.63
C GLN A 34 -8.07 -24.57 -66.10
N GLU A 35 -9.38 -24.39 -66.27
CA GLU A 35 -10.09 -23.25 -65.73
C GLU A 35 -10.17 -23.27 -64.19
N GLN A 36 -10.36 -24.44 -63.59
CA GLN A 36 -10.32 -24.56 -62.13
C GLN A 36 -8.93 -24.23 -61.57
N LEU A 37 -7.87 -24.69 -62.24
CA LEU A 37 -6.49 -24.39 -61.86
C LEU A 37 -6.18 -22.89 -62.00
N SER A 38 -6.67 -22.24 -63.07
CA SER A 38 -6.47 -20.81 -63.29
C SER A 38 -7.11 -19.99 -62.17
N ARG A 39 -8.35 -20.34 -61.77
CA ARG A 39 -9.06 -19.72 -60.64
C ARG A 39 -8.34 -19.94 -59.31
N ALA A 40 -7.96 -21.18 -59.03
CA ALA A 40 -7.24 -21.51 -57.79
C ALA A 40 -5.92 -20.74 -57.67
N ARG A 41 -5.19 -20.54 -58.78
CA ARG A 41 -3.98 -19.71 -58.81
C ARG A 41 -4.26 -18.25 -58.50
N GLN A 42 -5.27 -17.66 -59.15
CA GLN A 42 -5.67 -16.28 -58.90
C GLN A 42 -6.12 -16.07 -57.46
N ASP A 43 -6.87 -17.00 -56.89
CA ASP A 43 -7.27 -16.96 -55.49
C ASP A 43 -6.05 -17.06 -54.57
N GLY A 44 -5.11 -17.95 -54.87
CA GLY A 44 -3.83 -18.04 -54.15
C GLY A 44 -3.06 -16.72 -54.14
N GLU A 45 -2.93 -16.06 -55.30
CA GLU A 45 -2.29 -14.74 -55.40
C GLU A 45 -3.03 -13.67 -54.59
N ARG A 46 -4.37 -13.66 -54.64
CA ARG A 46 -5.22 -12.74 -53.86
C ARG A 46 -5.02 -12.94 -52.37
N TRP A 47 -5.00 -14.19 -51.90
CA TRP A 47 -4.77 -14.52 -50.50
C TRP A 47 -3.35 -14.18 -50.04
N ALA A 48 -2.35 -14.41 -50.89
CA ALA A 48 -0.96 -14.02 -50.59
C ALA A 48 -0.84 -12.50 -50.36
N LEU A 49 -1.43 -11.69 -51.24
CA LEU A 49 -1.46 -10.24 -51.09
C LEU A 49 -2.26 -9.79 -49.86
N ALA A 50 -3.41 -10.43 -49.60
CA ALA A 50 -4.22 -10.13 -48.42
C ALA A 50 -3.46 -10.46 -47.12
N LEU A 51 -2.77 -11.59 -47.07
CA LEU A 51 -1.96 -12.00 -45.93
C LEU A 51 -0.81 -11.03 -45.69
N GLN A 52 -0.08 -10.63 -46.74
CA GLN A 52 1.02 -9.66 -46.60
C GLN A 52 0.53 -8.30 -46.07
N ARG A 53 -0.63 -7.83 -46.53
CA ARG A 53 -1.26 -6.62 -45.99
C ARG A 53 -1.66 -6.80 -44.52
N ALA A 54 -2.33 -7.89 -44.19
CA ALA A 54 -2.75 -8.17 -42.83
C ALA A 54 -1.55 -8.27 -41.86
N GLN A 55 -0.45 -8.88 -42.28
CA GLN A 55 0.79 -8.94 -41.51
C GLN A 55 1.38 -7.56 -41.27
N ARG A 56 1.44 -6.70 -42.29
CA ARG A 56 1.92 -5.32 -42.14
C ARG A 56 1.05 -4.54 -41.16
N GLU A 57 -0.26 -4.58 -41.33
CA GLU A 57 -1.19 -3.90 -40.43
C GLU A 57 -1.09 -4.43 -38.99
N ALA A 58 -0.88 -5.73 -38.81
CA ALA A 58 -0.67 -6.33 -37.50
C ALA A 58 0.59 -5.78 -36.83
N LEU A 59 1.72 -5.74 -37.56
CA LEU A 59 2.98 -5.17 -37.06
C LEU A 59 2.84 -3.68 -36.72
N GLU A 60 2.14 -2.89 -37.53
CA GLU A 60 1.86 -1.47 -37.25
C GLU A 60 0.96 -1.31 -36.00
N ARG A 61 -0.05 -2.17 -35.84
CA ARG A 61 -0.90 -2.20 -34.63
C ARG A 61 -0.10 -2.58 -33.39
N GLU A 62 0.82 -3.53 -33.51
CA GLU A 62 1.71 -3.92 -32.41
C GLU A 62 2.68 -2.79 -32.04
N ALA A 63 3.30 -2.15 -33.03
CA ALA A 63 4.19 -1.01 -32.80
C ALA A 63 3.48 0.16 -32.12
N THR A 64 2.26 0.49 -32.56
CA THR A 64 1.46 1.56 -31.94
C THR A 64 1.04 1.23 -30.51
N ARG A 65 0.60 -0.01 -30.24
CA ARG A 65 0.31 -0.49 -28.88
C ARG A 65 1.55 -0.47 -27.99
N GLY A 66 2.69 -0.92 -28.50
CA GLY A 66 3.96 -0.91 -27.79
C GLY A 66 4.42 0.52 -27.44
N ALA A 67 4.27 1.46 -28.37
CA ALA A 67 4.58 2.87 -28.12
C ALA A 67 3.68 3.50 -27.06
N GLU A 68 2.37 3.21 -27.08
CA GLU A 68 1.44 3.66 -26.03
C GLU A 68 1.79 3.04 -24.67
N GLN A 69 2.08 1.75 -24.63
CA GLN A 69 2.50 1.09 -23.40
C GLN A 69 3.79 1.68 -22.83
N ALA A 70 4.76 2.01 -23.68
CA ALA A 70 6.00 2.67 -23.26
C ALA A 70 5.72 4.06 -22.65
N ARG A 71 4.85 4.86 -23.28
CA ARG A 71 4.42 6.17 -22.73
C ARG A 71 3.78 6.02 -21.35
N GLN A 72 2.89 5.04 -21.18
CA GLN A 72 2.24 4.78 -19.89
C GLN A 72 3.24 4.33 -18.83
N GLN A 73 4.19 3.47 -19.18
CA GLN A 73 5.24 3.03 -18.26
C GLN A 73 6.14 4.18 -17.81
N GLU A 74 6.51 5.07 -18.73
CA GLU A 74 7.28 6.28 -18.42
C GLU A 74 6.51 7.19 -17.47
N LEU A 75 5.24 7.49 -17.76
CA LEU A 75 4.39 8.28 -16.88
C LEU A 75 4.29 7.68 -15.46
N ILE A 76 4.08 6.37 -15.36
CA ILE A 76 4.03 5.68 -14.06
C ILE A 76 5.36 5.80 -13.33
N ARG A 77 6.48 5.64 -14.04
CA ARG A 77 7.82 5.75 -13.45
C ARG A 77 8.05 7.17 -12.93
N ASP A 78 7.69 8.18 -13.70
CA ASP A 78 7.87 9.59 -13.35
C ASP A 78 6.97 9.98 -12.16
N MET A 79 5.71 9.54 -12.16
CA MET A 79 4.79 9.75 -11.04
C MET A 79 5.31 9.08 -9.76
N LYS A 80 5.83 7.85 -9.84
CA LYS A 80 6.46 7.18 -8.70
C LYS A 80 7.69 7.94 -8.20
N GLY A 81 8.54 8.43 -9.11
CA GLY A 81 9.69 9.26 -8.78
C GLY A 81 9.26 10.51 -8.01
N ARG A 82 8.30 11.26 -8.54
CA ARG A 82 7.77 12.47 -7.89
C ARG A 82 7.15 12.20 -6.52
N LEU A 83 6.42 11.10 -6.37
CA LEU A 83 5.85 10.71 -5.08
C LEU A 83 6.95 10.45 -4.05
N LEU A 84 8.03 9.77 -4.42
CA LEU A 84 9.16 9.52 -3.53
C LEU A 84 9.89 10.81 -3.15
N GLU A 85 10.05 11.77 -4.07
CA GLU A 85 10.59 13.10 -3.77
C GLU A 85 9.73 13.82 -2.72
N LEU A 86 8.41 13.88 -2.96
CA LEU A 86 7.47 14.53 -2.04
C LEU A 86 7.46 13.88 -0.65
N LEU A 87 7.57 12.55 -0.58
CA LEU A 87 7.67 11.83 0.69
C LEU A 87 8.94 12.23 1.46
N ARG A 88 10.08 12.31 0.78
CA ARG A 88 11.35 12.73 1.40
C ARG A 88 11.29 14.19 1.89
N GLU A 89 10.71 15.08 1.08
CA GLU A 89 10.51 16.48 1.46
C GLU A 89 9.61 16.60 2.69
N LYS A 90 8.48 15.90 2.69
CA LYS A 90 7.54 15.83 3.81
C LYS A 90 8.24 15.31 5.07
N ASP A 91 9.03 14.24 4.97
CA ASP A 91 9.75 13.67 6.12
C ASP A 91 10.82 14.65 6.66
N ALA A 92 11.54 15.36 5.78
CA ALA A 92 12.49 16.39 6.18
C ALA A 92 11.82 17.56 6.92
N LEU A 93 10.64 17.98 6.48
CA LEU A 93 9.85 19.02 7.17
C LEU A 93 9.34 18.53 8.52
N TRP A 94 8.85 17.30 8.60
CA TRP A 94 8.41 16.69 9.85
C TRP A 94 9.55 16.61 10.87
N GLN A 95 10.74 16.14 10.46
CA GLN A 95 11.92 16.09 11.33
C GLN A 95 12.37 17.46 11.87
N LYS A 96 12.24 18.53 11.05
CA LYS A 96 12.54 19.90 11.48
C LYS A 96 11.53 20.42 12.50
N THR A 97 10.27 20.00 12.39
CA THR A 97 9.16 20.51 13.21
C THR A 97 9.06 19.79 14.55
N GLU A 98 9.32 18.49 14.58
CA GLU A 98 9.31 17.67 15.81
C GLU A 98 10.58 17.81 16.67
N GLY A 99 11.53 18.66 16.29
CA GLY A 99 12.73 18.95 17.09
C GLY A 99 13.67 17.77 17.32
N ILE A 100 13.49 16.65 16.60
CA ILE A 100 14.21 15.37 16.82
C ILE A 100 15.73 15.52 16.63
N ASN A 101 16.18 16.52 15.85
CA ASN A 101 17.60 16.80 15.64
C ASN A 101 18.20 17.84 16.61
N THR A 102 17.46 18.29 17.63
CA THR A 102 18.05 19.15 18.67
C THR A 102 18.42 18.26 19.87
N PRO A 103 19.71 17.99 20.12
CA PRO A 103 20.12 17.34 21.36
C PRO A 103 19.92 18.32 22.51
N MET A 104 18.69 18.41 23.01
CA MET A 104 18.37 19.12 24.24
C MET A 104 18.70 18.20 25.42
N PRO A 105 19.65 18.56 26.31
CA PRO A 105 19.86 17.81 27.54
C PRO A 105 18.64 18.03 28.44
N SER A 106 17.73 17.07 28.47
CA SER A 106 16.61 17.10 29.41
C SER A 106 17.14 16.83 30.83
N PRO A 107 16.95 17.73 31.80
CA PRO A 107 17.22 17.46 33.20
C PRO A 107 16.08 16.60 33.74
N ALA A 108 16.10 15.30 33.45
CA ALA A 108 15.21 14.36 34.12
C ALA A 108 15.42 14.53 35.64
N PRO A 109 14.37 14.78 36.45
CA PRO A 109 14.56 15.01 37.88
C PRO A 109 15.07 13.72 38.52
N HIS A 110 16.34 13.73 38.92
CA HIS A 110 17.11 12.59 39.42
C HIS A 110 16.53 11.92 40.68
N ASN A 111 15.39 12.41 41.19
CA ASN A 111 14.77 11.99 42.45
C ASN A 111 13.41 11.26 42.28
N ALA A 112 13.01 10.88 41.07
CA ALA A 112 11.72 10.18 40.83
C ALA A 112 11.64 8.76 41.46
N GLY A 113 12.77 8.21 41.94
CA GLY A 113 12.89 6.87 42.52
C GLY A 113 12.94 6.79 44.04
N LEU A 114 13.00 7.91 44.78
CA LEU A 114 13.26 7.90 46.23
C LEU A 114 12.07 8.40 47.05
N CYS A 115 11.88 7.83 48.25
CA CYS A 115 10.98 8.39 49.23
C CYS A 115 11.47 9.77 49.68
N THR A 116 10.64 10.80 49.55
CA THR A 116 11.03 12.17 49.93
C THR A 116 11.29 12.36 51.43
N ARG A 117 10.85 11.43 52.29
CA ARG A 117 11.04 11.50 53.75
C ARG A 117 12.29 10.75 54.24
N CYS A 118 12.42 9.48 53.90
CA CYS A 118 13.52 8.63 54.37
C CYS A 118 14.61 8.40 53.32
N ARG A 119 14.44 8.95 52.11
CA ARG A 119 15.32 8.76 50.94
C ARG A 119 15.57 7.33 50.51
N LYS A 120 14.79 6.37 51.04
CA LYS A 120 14.86 4.97 50.60
C LYS A 120 14.36 4.85 49.17
N ASP A 121 15.07 4.07 48.36
CA ASP A 121 14.65 3.70 47.01
C ASP A 121 13.31 2.98 47.01
N PHE A 122 12.46 3.37 46.08
CA PHE A 122 11.29 2.59 45.72
C PHE A 122 11.71 1.45 44.79
N HIS A 123 12.17 0.34 45.37
CA HIS A 123 12.37 -0.93 44.66
C HIS A 123 11.11 -1.34 43.90
N LEU A 124 11.23 -2.20 42.88
CA LEU A 124 10.13 -2.60 41.98
C LEU A 124 8.80 -2.97 42.69
N LEU A 125 8.87 -3.55 43.88
CA LEU A 125 7.69 -4.01 44.65
C LEU A 125 7.20 -3.00 45.71
N SER A 126 7.92 -1.89 45.91
CA SER A 126 7.56 -0.89 46.90
C SER A 126 6.43 0.01 46.40
N ARG A 127 5.29 -0.04 47.08
CA ARG A 127 4.17 0.87 46.80
C ARG A 127 4.59 2.32 47.06
N ARG A 128 4.30 3.19 46.07
CA ARG A 128 4.60 4.63 46.10
C ARG A 128 3.32 5.40 46.38
N TYR A 129 3.27 6.15 47.49
CA TYR A 129 2.09 6.95 47.83
C TYR A 129 2.36 8.43 47.55
N SER A 130 1.38 9.12 46.97
CA SER A 130 1.42 10.58 46.88
C SER A 130 0.86 11.17 48.19
N CYS A 131 1.60 12.09 48.80
CA CYS A 131 1.11 12.90 49.91
C CYS A 131 -0.05 13.79 49.40
N ARG A 132 -1.26 13.62 49.94
CA ARG A 132 -2.47 14.37 49.52
C ARG A 132 -2.94 15.40 50.54
N TRP A 133 -2.03 15.98 51.34
CA TRP A 133 -2.42 17.03 52.28
C TRP A 133 -2.85 18.29 51.54
N VAL A 134 -4.13 18.36 51.19
CA VAL A 134 -4.83 19.51 50.66
C VAL A 134 -5.61 20.10 51.84
N GLN A 135 -5.18 21.28 52.33
CA GLN A 135 -6.01 22.04 53.25
C GLN A 135 -7.37 22.25 52.62
N GLY A 136 -8.42 21.90 53.36
CA GLY A 136 -9.79 22.18 52.96
C GLY A 136 -9.98 23.68 52.73
N THR A 137 -10.23 24.06 51.48
CA THR A 137 -10.95 25.29 51.16
C THR A 137 -12.10 24.90 50.24
N ARG A 138 -13.31 25.05 50.79
CA ARG A 138 -14.56 25.09 50.04
C ARG A 138 -14.42 26.17 48.96
N GLY A 139 -14.75 25.80 47.71
CA GLY A 139 -15.24 26.69 46.66
C GLY A 139 -14.32 27.81 46.17
N GLY A 140 -14.20 27.93 44.84
CA GLY A 140 -13.85 29.21 44.22
C GLY A 140 -12.79 29.12 43.14
N ALA A 141 -13.23 29.41 41.92
CA ALA A 141 -12.47 29.62 40.70
C ALA A 141 -11.22 30.54 40.85
N LEU A 142 -10.24 30.24 40.00
CA LEU A 142 -9.30 31.14 39.31
C LEU A 142 -8.82 32.41 40.05
N ALA A 143 -7.53 32.46 40.38
CA ALA A 143 -6.77 33.70 40.31
C ALA A 143 -5.27 33.40 40.16
N TRP A 144 -4.69 33.89 39.08
CA TRP A 144 -3.24 34.08 38.96
C TRP A 144 -2.90 35.33 39.77
N ASP A 145 -1.84 35.30 40.58
CA ASP A 145 -1.23 36.57 40.96
C ASP A 145 0.28 36.49 41.19
N ARG A 146 0.90 37.62 40.85
CA ARG A 146 2.30 37.84 40.50
C ARG A 146 3.01 38.54 41.67
N HIS A 147 4.04 37.88 42.21
CA HIS A 147 5.10 38.38 43.12
C HIS A 147 4.70 38.94 44.51
N GLY A 148 5.22 38.31 45.57
CA GLY A 148 5.28 38.88 46.92
C GLY A 148 5.51 37.82 47.99
N MET A 149 6.74 37.73 48.51
CA MET A 149 7.12 36.81 49.58
C MET A 149 6.40 37.18 50.88
N ASN A 150 5.60 36.26 51.40
CA ASN A 150 5.15 36.24 52.79
C ASN A 150 5.12 34.77 53.26
N LEU A 151 6.13 34.39 54.04
CA LEU A 151 6.25 33.08 54.68
C LEU A 151 5.30 33.00 55.87
N THR A 152 4.00 32.93 55.60
CA THR A 152 2.96 32.79 56.63
C THR A 152 2.01 31.65 56.26
N ALA A 153 2.23 30.49 56.88
CA ALA A 153 1.40 29.26 56.94
C ALA A 153 0.87 28.60 55.64
N ARG A 154 0.64 29.35 54.56
CA ARG A 154 0.15 28.89 53.23
C ARG A 154 1.26 28.38 52.31
N SER A 155 2.53 28.53 52.67
CA SER A 155 3.66 28.06 51.86
C SER A 155 3.97 26.56 52.03
N LEU A 156 3.49 25.89 53.09
CA LEU A 156 3.81 24.47 53.35
C LEU A 156 2.88 23.49 52.62
N GLY A 157 1.65 23.89 52.29
CA GLY A 157 0.67 23.04 51.58
C GLY A 157 1.02 22.74 50.11
N ARG A 158 1.98 23.45 49.51
CA ARG A 158 2.38 23.26 48.10
C ARG A 158 3.65 22.41 47.92
N LEU A 159 4.39 22.09 48.99
CA LEU A 159 5.74 21.51 48.91
C LEU A 159 5.80 19.98 49.13
N CYS A 160 4.76 19.33 49.66
CA CYS A 160 4.80 17.88 49.96
C CYS A 160 4.64 16.95 48.74
N GLN A 161 4.55 17.46 47.50
CA GLN A 161 4.20 16.67 46.28
C GLN A 161 5.12 15.45 45.97
N GLY A 162 6.08 15.16 46.85
CA GLY A 162 6.89 13.96 46.85
C GLY A 162 6.12 12.65 47.05
N LYS A 163 6.70 11.59 46.46
CA LYS A 163 6.30 10.21 46.74
C LYS A 163 6.86 9.79 48.09
N VAL A 164 6.03 9.17 48.93
CA VAL A 164 6.42 8.60 50.22
C VAL A 164 6.19 7.09 50.25
N CYS A 165 7.00 6.38 51.02
CA CYS A 165 6.80 4.96 51.28
C CYS A 165 5.66 4.75 52.28
N HIS A 166 5.20 3.51 52.38
CA HIS A 166 4.14 3.13 53.33
C HIS A 166 4.45 3.61 54.75
N THR A 167 5.66 3.34 55.25
CA THR A 167 6.11 3.70 56.61
C THR A 167 6.17 5.21 56.86
N CYS A 168 6.38 6.01 55.83
CA CYS A 168 6.43 7.47 55.94
C CYS A 168 5.08 8.14 55.66
N SER A 169 4.02 7.35 55.48
CA SER A 169 2.67 7.80 55.16
C SER A 169 1.66 7.32 56.20
N VAL A 170 0.68 8.15 56.51
CA VAL A 170 -0.49 7.82 57.33
C VAL A 170 -1.71 7.77 56.41
N ASP A 171 -2.56 6.77 56.61
CA ASP A 171 -3.83 6.65 55.89
C ASP A 171 -4.89 7.52 56.58
N VAL A 172 -5.43 8.49 55.84
CA VAL A 172 -6.42 9.46 56.33
C VAL A 172 -7.81 9.11 55.78
N GLY A 173 -8.04 7.84 55.44
CA GLY A 173 -9.32 7.34 54.97
C GLY A 173 -9.71 7.92 53.60
N LYS A 174 -10.88 8.56 53.52
CA LYS A 174 -11.44 9.07 52.25
C LYS A 174 -10.57 10.13 51.56
N GLN A 175 -9.66 10.78 52.28
CA GLN A 175 -8.75 11.79 51.73
C GLN A 175 -7.46 11.18 51.15
N GLY A 176 -7.28 9.86 51.29
CA GLY A 176 -6.07 9.15 50.88
C GLY A 176 -4.95 9.26 51.91
N ARG A 177 -3.70 9.16 51.47
CA ARG A 177 -2.52 9.13 52.36
C ARG A 177 -1.78 10.45 52.42
N CYS A 178 -1.27 10.78 53.59
CA CYS A 178 -0.47 11.97 53.85
C CYS A 178 0.87 11.57 54.46
N CYS A 179 1.93 12.36 54.24
CA CYS A 179 3.20 12.08 54.91
C CYS A 179 3.09 12.39 56.42
N LEU A 180 3.93 11.75 57.24
CA LEU A 180 3.93 11.96 58.70
C LEU A 180 4.09 13.45 59.09
N LEU A 181 4.89 14.22 58.37
CA LEU A 181 5.12 15.64 58.66
C LEU A 181 3.85 16.48 58.41
N CYS A 182 3.16 16.25 57.28
CA CYS A 182 1.91 16.94 56.98
C CYS A 182 0.79 16.53 57.93
N TYR A 183 0.73 15.25 58.31
CA TYR A 183 -0.25 14.77 59.30
C TYR A 183 -0.05 15.43 60.67
N GLN A 184 1.20 15.52 61.14
CA GLN A 184 1.54 16.17 62.41
C GLN A 184 1.21 17.67 62.40
N GLN A 185 1.64 18.42 61.38
CA GLN A 185 1.33 19.86 61.26
C GLN A 185 -0.16 20.14 61.17
N GLY A 186 -0.92 19.26 60.53
CA GLY A 186 -2.38 19.36 60.46
C GLY A 186 -3.08 19.22 61.81
N HIS A 187 -2.63 18.26 62.61
CA HIS A 187 -3.18 18.04 63.95
C HIS A 187 -2.86 19.19 64.91
N SER A 188 -1.70 19.82 64.77
CA SER A 188 -1.33 21.00 65.58
C SER A 188 -2.21 22.23 65.33
N GLN A 189 -2.96 22.29 64.22
CA GLN A 189 -3.89 23.38 63.90
C GLN A 189 -5.35 23.06 64.28
N ALA A 190 -5.65 21.83 64.69
CA ALA A 190 -6.99 21.36 65.03
C ALA A 190 -7.24 21.22 66.55
N THR A 191 -6.26 21.62 67.36
CA THR A 191 -6.35 21.72 68.83
C THR A 191 -6.19 23.18 69.22
#